data_AF-A0A528M6R7-F1
#
_entry.id   AF-A0A528M6R7-F1
#
_cell.length_a   1.000
_cell.length_b   1.000
_cell.length_c   1.000
_cell.angle_alpha   90.00
_cell.angle_beta   90.00
_cell.angle_gamma   90.00
#
_symmetry.space_group_name_H-M   'P 1'
#
loop_
_entity.id
_entity.type
_entity.pdbx_description
1 polymer ?
#
loop_
_entity_poly.entity_id
_entity_poly.type
_entity_poly.pdbx_seq_one_letter_code
_entity_poly.pdbx_strand_id
1 'polypeptide(L)' 'MNAPSVTPTLAKLCSELDRAERDLVCADMIDNHQRREIEMAAARRRVDAIKTQIAIFDDAEGRN' A
#
# COMPACT_ATOMS: atom_id res chain seq x y z
N MET A 1 -6.58 -28.58 -6.54
CA MET A 1 -5.74 -27.37 -6.35
C MET A 1 -6.67 -26.24 -5.96
N ASN A 2 -6.61 -25.75 -4.72
CA ASN A 2 -7.42 -24.60 -4.30
C ASN A 2 -6.95 -23.37 -5.08
N ALA A 3 -7.87 -22.67 -5.74
CA ALA A 3 -7.58 -21.40 -6.38
C ALA A 3 -7.01 -20.43 -5.33
N PRO A 4 -5.94 -19.67 -5.62
CA PRO A 4 -5.48 -18.64 -4.71
C PRO A 4 -6.65 -17.68 -4.47
N SER A 5 -6.99 -17.44 -3.20
CA SER A 5 -7.97 -16.42 -2.81
C SER A 5 -7.62 -15.12 -3.54
N VAL A 6 -8.54 -14.65 -4.39
CA VAL A 6 -8.42 -13.37 -5.09
C VAL A 6 -8.54 -12.21 -4.09
N THR A 7 -9.17 -12.46 -2.94
CA THR A 7 -9.25 -11.53 -1.82
C THR A 7 -7.85 -11.38 -1.19
N PRO A 8 -7.28 -10.17 -1.15
CA PRO A 8 -6.02 -9.94 -0.46
C PRO A 8 -6.20 -10.26 1.02
N THR A 9 -5.26 -11.01 1.60
CA THR A 9 -5.22 -11.25 3.04
C THR A 9 -4.60 -10.05 3.76
N LEU A 10 -4.87 -9.87 5.05
CA LEU A 10 -4.25 -8.83 5.87
C LEU A 10 -2.71 -8.86 5.77
N ALA A 11 -2.11 -10.06 5.86
CA ALA A 11 -0.66 -10.23 5.70
C ALA A 11 -0.14 -9.76 4.34
N LYS A 12 -0.92 -9.94 3.26
CA LYS A 12 -0.58 -9.45 1.93
C LYS A 12 -0.67 -7.93 1.88
N LEU A 13 -1.71 -7.34 2.45
CA LEU A 13 -1.87 -5.87 2.53
C LEU A 13 -0.73 -5.23 3.34
N CYS A 14 -0.31 -5.83 4.45
CA CYS A 14 0.85 -5.34 5.21
C CYS A 14 2.15 -5.41 4.39
N SER A 15 2.38 -6.52 3.68
CA SER A 15 3.56 -6.65 2.80
C SER A 15 3.55 -5.64 1.65
N GLU A 16 2.37 -5.36 1.10
CA GLU A 16 2.19 -4.34 0.06
C GLU A 16 2.36 -2.92 0.61
N LEU A 17 1.94 -2.67 1.86
CA LEU A 17 2.16 -1.42 2.56
C LEU A 17 3.65 -1.15 2.76
N ASP A 18 4.39 -2.13 3.29
CA ASP A 18 5.85 -2.03 3.49
C ASP A 18 6.57 -1.74 2.17
N ARG A 19 6.07 -2.28 1.05
CA ARG A 19 6.60 -1.99 -0.28
C ARG A 19 6.28 -0.57 -0.71
N ALA A 20 5.03 -0.12 -0.56
CA ALA A 20 4.62 1.23 -0.93
C ALA A 20 5.34 2.31 -0.11
N GLU A 21 5.60 2.05 1.18
CA GLU A 21 6.38 2.95 2.04
C GLU A 21 7.85 3.01 1.62
N ARG A 22 8.46 1.90 1.21
CA ARG A 22 9.80 1.89 0.60
C ARG A 22 9.83 2.63 -0.73
N ASP A 23 8.84 2.43 -1.59
CA ASP A 23 8.73 3.12 -2.88
C ASP A 23 8.64 4.65 -2.69
N LEU A 24 7.95 5.10 -1.63
CA LEU A 24 7.90 6.52 -1.26
C LEU A 24 9.27 7.08 -0.87
N VAL A 25 10.05 6.33 -0.08
CA VAL A 25 11.44 6.71 0.25
C VAL A 25 12.30 6.77 -1.01
N CYS A 26 12.19 5.77 -1.89
CA CYS A 26 12.90 5.77 -3.17
C CYS A 26 12.50 6.96 -4.05
N ALA A 27 11.22 7.33 -4.07
CA ALA A 27 10.73 8.47 -4.85
C ALA A 27 11.33 9.79 -4.34
N ASP A 28 11.46 9.96 -3.02
CA ASP A 28 12.05 11.16 -2.40
C ASP A 28 13.54 11.35 -2.78
N MET A 29 14.25 10.25 -3.04
CA MET A 29 15.65 10.26 -3.49
C MET A 29 15.83 10.63 -4.98
N ILE A 30 14.75 10.89 -5.73
CA ILE A 30 14.85 11.28 -7.14
C ILE A 30 15.33 12.73 -7.26
N ASP A 31 16.48 12.94 -7.91
CA ASP A 31 17.06 14.27 -8.12
C ASP A 31 16.21 15.18 -9.02
N ASN A 32 15.50 14.59 -10.00
CA ASN A 32 14.63 15.35 -10.87
C ASN A 32 13.35 15.75 -10.12
N HIS A 33 13.25 17.05 -9.80
CA HIS A 33 12.14 17.60 -9.01
C HIS A 33 10.75 17.21 -9.52
N GLN A 34 10.49 17.40 -10.81
CA GLN A 34 9.18 17.11 -11.38
C GLN A 34 8.84 15.62 -11.29
N ARG A 35 9.82 14.74 -11.59
CA ARG A 35 9.63 13.29 -11.46
C ARG A 35 9.43 12.88 -10.01
N ARG A 36 10.22 13.45 -9.08
CA ARG A 36 10.07 13.22 -7.65
C ARG A 36 8.65 13.50 -7.19
N GLU A 37 8.09 14.67 -7.53
CA GLU A 37 6.72 15.03 -7.12
C GLU A 37 5.67 14.06 -7.65
N ILE A 38 5.77 13.65 -8.92
CA ILE A 38 4.83 12.71 -9.54
C ILE A 38 4.90 11.34 -8.84
N GLU A 39 6.11 10.81 -8.66
CA GLU A 39 6.32 9.49 -8.06
C GLU A 39 5.95 9.48 -6.57
N MET A 40 6.30 10.52 -5.82
CA MET A 40 5.90 10.66 -4.41
C MET A 40 4.38 10.76 -4.27
N ALA A 41 3.70 11.51 -5.15
CA ALA A 41 2.24 11.61 -5.13
C ALA A 41 1.59 10.26 -5.45
N ALA A 42 2.12 9.51 -6.41
CA ALA A 42 1.65 8.17 -6.74
C ALA A 42 1.86 7.18 -5.58
N ALA A 43 3.05 7.15 -4.99
CA ALA A 43 3.38 6.31 -3.86
C ALA A 43 2.53 6.64 -2.63
N ARG A 44 2.31 7.93 -2.34
CA ARG A 44 1.44 8.36 -1.24
C ARG A 44 0.00 7.87 -1.40
N ARG A 45 -0.59 8.07 -2.58
CA ARG A 45 -1.95 7.57 -2.88
C ARG A 45 -2.05 6.06 -2.69
N ARG A 46 -0.99 5.31 -3.04
CA ARG A 46 -0.94 3.87 -2.85
C ARG A 46 -0.89 3.48 -1.38
N VAL A 47 -0.05 4.15 -0.58
CA VAL A 47 0.02 3.95 0.88
C VAL A 47 -1.35 4.19 1.51
N ASP A 48 -2.00 5.31 1.19
CA ASP A 48 -3.29 5.67 1.78
C ASP A 48 -4.39 4.67 1.39
N ALA A 49 -4.40 4.21 0.13
CA ALA A 49 -5.35 3.21 -0.35
C ALA A 49 -5.16 1.84 0.34
N ILE A 50 -3.92 1.44 0.63
CA ILE A 50 -3.64 0.18 1.33
C ILE A 50 -4.01 0.31 2.81
N LYS A 51 -3.66 1.43 3.47
CA LYS A 51 -4.07 1.69 4.86
C LYS A 51 -5.59 1.68 5.04
N THR A 52 -6.31 2.23 4.06
CA THR A 52 -7.78 2.19 4.05
C THR A 52 -8.30 0.75 3.95
N GLN A 53 -7.71 -0.08 3.09
CA GLN A 53 -8.09 -1.49 2.97
C GLN A 53 -7.81 -2.28 4.26
N ILE A 54 -6.67 -2.02 4.91
CA ILE A 54 -6.33 -2.64 6.21
C ILE A 54 -7.35 -2.25 7.27
N ALA A 55 -7.69 -0.96 7.39
CA ALA A 55 -8.68 -0.50 8.37
C ALA A 55 -10.06 -1.14 8.14
N ILE A 56 -10.49 -1.30 6.88
CA ILE A 56 -11.74 -2.01 6.55
C ILE A 56 -11.69 -3.49 6.98
N PHE A 57 -10.54 -4.14 6.84
CA PHE A 57 -10.33 -5.52 7.30
C PHE A 57 -10.41 -5.61 8.82
N ASP A 58 -9.69 -4.76 9.54
CA ASP A 58 -9.70 -4.73 11.01
C ASP A 58 -11.12 -4.46 11.57
N ASP A 59 -11.85 -3.53 10.96
CA ASP A 59 -13.25 -3.23 11.31
C ASP A 59 -14.22 -4.38 11.02
N ALA A 60 -13.90 -5.23 10.04
CA ALA A 60 -14.70 -6.40 9.69
C ALA A 60 -14.42 -7.58 10.64
N GLU A 61 -13.17 -7.76 11.07
CA GLU A 61 -12.79 -8.79 12.05
C GLU A 61 -13.25 -8.43 13.48
N GLY A 62 -13.23 -7.16 13.86
CA GLY A 62 -13.66 -6.69 15.19
C GLY A 62 -15.17 -6.73 15.44
N ARG A 63 -15.98 -7.00 14.41
CA ARG A 63 -17.45 -7.15 14.52
C ARG A 63 -17.91 -8.62 14.62
N ASN A 64 -16.99 -9.57 14.72
CA ASN A 64 -17.29 -11.00 14.82
C ASN A 64 -17.04 -11.54 16.23
#